data_AF-A0AAU8SZ51-F1
#
_entry.id   AF-A0AAU8SZ51-F1
#
_cell.length_a   1.000
_cell.length_b   1.000
_cell.length_c   1.000
_cell.angle_alpha   90.00
_cell.angle_beta   90.00
_cell.angle_gamma   90.00
#
_symmetry.space_group_name_H-M   'P 1'
#
loop_
_entity.id
_entity.type
_entity.pdbx_description
1 polymer ?
#
loop_
_entity_poly.entity_id
_entity_poly.type
_entity_poly.pdbx_seq_one_letter_code
_entity_poly.pdbx_strand_id
1 'polypeptide(L)'
;MKSALEAMLGVELGDDVDMSSPGDVLQRAHAQMEQLQAQDALENQAREARRAKQKKTPRQLAAETREQVEQAELSLSIREVYRKLASALHPDRETDPQERERKTTLMQRANQAYSKNSLLQLLELQLELEHIDQSAINSMNRPGAVQHRRRPVETLQQDSEGTGR
;
A
#
# COMPACT_ATOMS: atom_id res chain seq x y z
N MET A 1 -59.26 -40.70 -6.42
CA MET A 1 -59.24 -39.55 -5.49
C MET A 1 -57.95 -39.51 -4.68
N LYS A 2 -57.50 -40.63 -4.11
CA LYS A 2 -56.18 -40.82 -3.45
C LYS A 2 -54.99 -40.15 -4.16
N SER A 3 -54.68 -40.58 -5.38
CA SER A 3 -53.47 -40.14 -6.09
C SER A 3 -53.47 -38.66 -6.47
N ALA A 4 -54.66 -38.05 -6.62
CA ALA A 4 -54.76 -36.61 -6.81
C ALA A 4 -54.43 -35.85 -5.52
N LEU A 5 -54.81 -36.40 -4.35
CA LEU A 5 -54.52 -35.82 -3.05
C LEU A 5 -53.05 -35.98 -2.66
N GLU A 6 -52.44 -37.13 -2.95
CA GLU A 6 -51.00 -37.38 -2.76
C GLU A 6 -50.15 -36.42 -3.58
N ALA A 7 -50.51 -36.19 -4.85
CA ALA A 7 -49.84 -35.23 -5.72
C ALA A 7 -50.02 -33.77 -5.25
N MET A 8 -51.17 -33.45 -4.64
CA MET A 8 -51.46 -32.10 -4.15
C MET A 8 -50.77 -31.80 -2.81
N LEU A 9 -50.66 -32.80 -1.93
CA LEU A 9 -50.04 -32.69 -0.62
C LEU A 9 -48.52 -32.99 -0.65
N GLY A 10 -48.04 -33.59 -1.74
CA GLY A 10 -46.64 -34.01 -1.89
C GLY A 10 -46.24 -35.12 -0.91
N VAL A 11 -47.21 -35.91 -0.45
CA VAL A 11 -47.06 -36.91 0.61
C VAL A 11 -47.69 -38.23 0.15
N GLU A 12 -46.96 -39.34 0.33
CA GLU A 12 -47.42 -40.67 -0.07
C GLU A 12 -48.31 -41.27 1.03
N LEU A 13 -49.61 -41.35 0.79
CA LEU A 13 -50.59 -41.86 1.75
C LEU A 13 -50.71 -43.37 1.51
N GLY A 14 -50.08 -44.20 2.35
CA GLY A 14 -50.05 -45.66 2.20
C GLY A 14 -51.42 -46.32 1.97
N ASP A 15 -51.42 -47.58 1.53
CA ASP A 15 -52.66 -48.31 1.18
C ASP A 15 -53.57 -48.67 2.37
N ASP A 16 -53.12 -48.34 3.57
CA ASP A 16 -53.74 -48.59 4.87
C ASP A 16 -54.58 -47.40 5.41
N VAL A 17 -54.68 -46.28 4.68
CA VAL A 17 -55.33 -45.06 5.18
C VAL A 17 -56.81 -45.00 4.81
N ASP A 18 -57.69 -44.89 5.82
CA ASP A 18 -59.11 -44.64 5.62
C ASP A 18 -59.37 -43.18 5.17
N MET A 19 -59.80 -43.01 3.92
CA MET A 19 -60.05 -41.70 3.31
C MET A 19 -61.42 -41.11 3.69
N SER A 20 -62.25 -41.85 4.40
CA SER A 20 -63.54 -41.37 4.91
C SER A 20 -63.41 -40.64 6.24
N SER A 21 -62.24 -40.75 6.90
CA SER A 21 -61.89 -40.11 8.16
C SER A 21 -60.85 -39.01 7.93
N PRO A 22 -61.24 -37.73 8.00
CA PRO A 22 -60.29 -36.62 7.90
C PRO A 22 -59.17 -36.68 8.95
N GLY A 23 -59.43 -37.31 10.11
CA GLY A 23 -58.44 -37.48 11.18
C GLY A 23 -57.30 -38.43 10.81
N ASP A 24 -57.62 -39.57 10.19
CA ASP A 24 -56.61 -40.57 9.80
C ASP A 24 -55.71 -40.08 8.66
N VAL A 25 -56.29 -39.33 7.72
CA VAL A 25 -55.54 -38.67 6.64
C VAL A 25 -54.57 -37.63 7.20
N LEU A 26 -55.02 -36.79 8.15
CA LEU A 26 -54.17 -35.79 8.80
C LEU A 26 -53.04 -36.42 9.61
N GLN A 27 -53.33 -37.50 10.36
CA GLN A 27 -52.33 -38.21 11.15
C GLN A 27 -51.26 -38.85 10.26
N ARG A 28 -51.66 -39.47 9.14
CA ARG A 28 -50.70 -40.02 8.17
C ARG A 28 -49.89 -38.93 7.49
N ALA A 29 -50.52 -37.84 7.10
CA ALA A 29 -49.84 -36.71 6.49
C ALA A 29 -48.79 -36.10 7.42
N HIS A 30 -49.10 -35.98 8.72
CA HIS A 30 -48.16 -35.49 9.73
C HIS A 30 -46.95 -36.42 9.88
N ALA A 31 -47.18 -37.73 10.02
CA ALA A 31 -46.11 -38.71 10.14
C ALA A 31 -45.16 -38.72 8.92
N GLN A 32 -45.71 -38.59 7.71
CA GLN A 32 -44.92 -38.46 6.49
C GLN A 32 -44.13 -37.14 6.45
N MET A 33 -44.74 -36.02 6.84
CA MET A 33 -44.05 -34.72 6.93
C MET A 33 -42.90 -34.75 7.93
N GLU A 34 -43.10 -35.36 9.11
CA GLU A 34 -42.04 -35.54 10.11
C GLU A 34 -40.88 -36.39 9.55
N GLN A 35 -41.18 -37.44 8.78
CA GLN A 35 -40.17 -38.27 8.14
C GLN A 35 -39.39 -37.53 7.05
N LEU A 36 -40.06 -36.70 6.25
CA LEU A 36 -39.39 -35.86 5.25
C LEU A 36 -38.52 -34.78 5.90
N GLN A 37 -39.03 -34.13 6.94
CA GLN A 37 -38.27 -33.14 7.72
C GLN A 37 -37.05 -33.75 8.39
N ALA A 38 -37.16 -34.96 8.95
CA ALA A 38 -36.04 -35.67 9.55
C ALA A 38 -34.96 -36.01 8.51
N GLN A 39 -35.36 -36.43 7.29
CA GLN A 39 -34.43 -36.69 6.19
C GLN A 39 -33.73 -35.41 5.71
N ASP A 40 -34.48 -34.32 5.55
CA ASP A 40 -33.94 -33.02 5.14
C ASP A 40 -32.98 -32.46 6.21
N ALA A 41 -33.32 -32.61 7.50
CA ALA A 41 -32.46 -32.22 8.60
C ALA A 41 -31.14 -33.01 8.63
N LEU A 42 -31.18 -34.33 8.38
CA LEU A 42 -29.98 -35.16 8.28
C LEU A 42 -29.11 -34.78 7.07
N GLU A 43 -29.73 -34.52 5.91
CA GLU A 43 -29.03 -34.07 4.71
C GLU A 43 -28.39 -32.69 4.91
N ASN A 44 -29.11 -31.75 5.52
CA ASN A 44 -28.60 -30.43 5.85
C ASN A 44 -27.47 -30.52 6.87
N GLN A 45 -27.61 -31.32 7.93
CA GLN A 45 -26.53 -31.53 8.91
C GLN A 45 -25.30 -32.16 8.26
N ALA A 46 -25.46 -33.09 7.31
CA ALA A 46 -24.35 -33.66 6.56
C ALA A 46 -23.69 -32.64 5.62
N ARG A 47 -24.47 -31.77 4.98
CA ARG A 47 -23.96 -30.65 4.15
C ARG A 47 -23.23 -29.62 4.99
N GLU A 48 -23.76 -29.25 6.14
CA GLU A 48 -23.14 -28.34 7.10
C GLU A 48 -21.87 -28.95 7.68
N ALA A 49 -21.86 -30.22 8.04
CA ALA A 49 -20.65 -30.92 8.49
C ALA A 49 -19.58 -30.97 7.39
N ARG A 50 -19.97 -31.13 6.11
CA ARG A 50 -19.05 -31.04 4.97
C ARG A 50 -18.52 -29.62 4.77
N ARG A 51 -19.36 -28.59 4.91
CA ARG A 51 -18.96 -27.17 4.82
C ARG A 51 -18.08 -26.73 6.00
N ALA A 52 -18.38 -27.18 7.22
CA ALA A 52 -17.57 -26.92 8.40
C ALA A 52 -16.21 -27.66 8.34
N LYS A 53 -16.17 -28.84 7.73
CA LYS A 53 -14.92 -29.55 7.41
C LYS A 53 -14.15 -28.93 6.24
N GLN A 54 -14.82 -28.20 5.35
CA GLN A 54 -14.15 -27.25 4.44
C GLN A 54 -13.67 -26.05 5.25
N LYS A 55 -12.57 -26.25 5.97
CA LYS A 55 -11.69 -25.17 6.44
C LYS A 55 -11.47 -24.19 5.29
N LYS A 56 -11.35 -22.88 5.60
CA LYS A 56 -10.94 -21.82 4.67
C LYS A 56 -10.00 -22.41 3.62
N THR A 57 -10.43 -22.43 2.36
CA THR A 57 -9.71 -23.18 1.32
C THR A 57 -8.24 -22.77 1.33
N PRO A 58 -7.27 -23.70 1.14
CA PRO A 58 -5.84 -23.37 1.11
C PRO A 58 -5.51 -22.25 0.10
N ARG A 59 -6.40 -22.04 -0.89
CA ARG A 59 -6.36 -20.94 -1.86
C ARG A 59 -6.63 -19.56 -1.27
N GLN A 60 -7.53 -19.42 -0.29
CA GLN A 60 -7.78 -18.15 0.41
C GLN A 60 -6.66 -17.82 1.39
N LEU A 61 -6.17 -18.83 2.13
CA LEU A 61 -5.04 -18.64 3.04
C LEU A 61 -3.76 -18.27 2.27
N ALA A 62 -3.51 -18.89 1.11
CA ALA A 62 -2.39 -18.54 0.24
C ALA A 62 -2.50 -17.15 -0.39
N ALA A 63 -3.70 -16.64 -0.64
CA ALA A 63 -3.90 -15.28 -1.13
C ALA A 63 -3.59 -14.25 -0.03
N GLU A 64 -4.13 -14.46 1.18
CA GLU A 64 -3.89 -13.58 2.33
C GLU A 64 -2.40 -13.57 2.74
N THR A 65 -1.72 -14.73 2.70
CA THR A 65 -0.27 -14.79 2.94
C THR A 65 0.52 -14.03 1.87
N ARG A 66 0.12 -14.10 0.59
CA ARG A 66 0.80 -13.37 -0.48
C ARG A 66 0.68 -11.85 -0.31
N GLU A 67 -0.51 -11.37 -0.02
CA GLU A 67 -0.75 -9.94 0.22
C GLU A 67 0.05 -9.42 1.43
N GLN A 68 0.16 -10.22 2.50
CA GLN A 68 0.99 -9.88 3.66
C GLN A 68 2.48 -9.83 3.32
N VAL A 69 2.97 -10.77 2.51
CA VAL A 69 4.37 -10.80 2.06
C VAL A 69 4.66 -9.58 1.19
N GLU A 70 3.81 -9.26 0.22
CA GLU A 70 3.99 -8.08 -0.64
C GLU A 70 3.98 -6.78 0.18
N GLN A 71 3.08 -6.63 1.15
CA GLN A 71 3.07 -5.46 2.04
C GLN A 71 4.33 -5.38 2.89
N ALA A 72 4.83 -6.51 3.38
CA ALA A 72 6.08 -6.56 4.14
C ALA A 72 7.27 -6.14 3.28
N GLU A 73 7.38 -6.65 2.05
CA GLU A 73 8.43 -6.28 1.10
C GLU A 73 8.40 -4.79 0.74
N LEU A 74 7.21 -4.23 0.47
CA LEU A 74 7.04 -2.80 0.23
C LEU A 74 7.48 -1.97 1.45
N SER A 75 7.13 -2.39 2.66
CA SER A 75 7.54 -1.71 3.89
C SER A 75 9.05 -1.74 4.12
N LEU A 76 9.72 -2.84 3.74
CA LEU A 76 11.18 -2.96 3.79
C LEU A 76 11.82 -2.00 2.79
N SER A 77 11.32 -1.96 1.55
CA SER A 77 11.81 -1.03 0.52
C SER A 77 11.70 0.44 0.96
N ILE A 78 10.54 0.84 1.49
CA ILE A 78 10.33 2.19 2.04
C ILE A 78 11.34 2.52 3.13
N ARG A 79 11.56 1.59 4.08
CA ARG A 79 12.52 1.78 5.17
C ARG A 79 13.95 1.94 4.66
N GLU A 80 14.34 1.15 3.67
CA GLU A 80 15.69 1.24 3.09
C GLU A 80 15.94 2.57 2.37
N VAL A 81 14.98 3.03 1.56
CA VAL A 81 15.06 4.34 0.89
C VAL A 81 15.13 5.45 1.93
N TYR A 82 14.23 5.44 2.91
CA TYR A 82 14.23 6.44 4.00
C TYR A 82 15.55 6.47 4.77
N ARG A 83 16.13 5.32 5.12
CA ARG A 83 17.43 5.24 5.83
C ARG A 83 18.57 5.87 5.01
N LYS A 84 18.61 5.62 3.70
CA LYS A 84 19.62 6.23 2.81
C LYS A 84 19.44 7.75 2.78
N LEU A 85 18.19 8.20 2.62
CA LEU A 85 17.82 9.62 2.60
C LEU A 85 18.21 10.33 3.90
N ALA A 86 17.82 9.77 5.05
CA ALA A 86 18.14 10.31 6.37
C ALA A 86 19.65 10.40 6.64
N SER A 87 20.43 9.43 6.11
CA SER A 87 21.88 9.44 6.27
C SER A 87 22.57 10.53 5.45
N ALA A 88 22.01 10.91 4.29
CA ALA A 88 22.50 12.00 3.44
C ALA A 88 22.07 13.38 3.95
N LEU A 89 20.85 13.47 4.49
CA LEU A 89 20.23 14.71 4.97
C LEU A 89 20.50 15.06 6.44
N HIS A 90 21.36 14.33 7.13
CA HIS A 90 21.48 14.47 8.58
C HIS A 90 22.03 15.85 9.01
N PRO A 91 21.26 16.71 9.70
CA PRO A 91 21.65 18.09 9.99
C PRO A 91 22.83 18.20 10.98
N ASP A 92 23.11 17.16 11.74
CA ASP A 92 24.21 17.11 12.73
C ASP A 92 25.61 17.07 12.08
N ARG A 93 25.67 16.81 10.77
CA ARG A 93 26.92 16.79 10.00
C ARG A 93 27.27 18.16 9.39
N GLU A 94 26.39 19.14 9.50
CA GLU A 94 26.56 20.46 8.89
C GLU A 94 27.02 21.51 9.90
N THR A 95 28.15 22.15 9.59
CA THR A 95 28.72 23.25 10.38
C THR A 95 28.08 24.60 10.05
N ASP A 96 27.54 24.75 8.83
CA ASP A 96 26.89 25.99 8.40
C ASP A 96 25.44 26.05 8.94
N PRO A 97 25.06 27.08 9.70
CA PRO A 97 23.71 27.22 10.24
C PRO A 97 22.62 27.31 9.15
N GLN A 98 22.89 27.90 7.98
CA GLN A 98 21.91 27.99 6.91
C GLN A 98 21.65 26.63 6.25
N GLU A 99 22.72 25.88 5.99
CA GLU A 99 22.60 24.54 5.41
C GLU A 99 21.95 23.56 6.40
N ARG A 100 22.22 23.73 7.71
CA ARG A 100 21.56 22.95 8.76
C ARG A 100 20.04 23.17 8.78
N GLU A 101 19.57 24.41 8.61
CA GLU A 101 18.13 24.72 8.58
C GLU A 101 17.46 24.15 7.32
N ARG A 102 18.12 24.23 6.16
CA ARG A 102 17.65 23.61 4.91
C ARG A 102 17.53 22.09 5.05
N LYS A 103 18.59 21.42 5.53
CA LYS A 103 18.58 19.98 5.76
C LYS A 103 17.54 19.55 6.78
N THR A 104 17.31 20.35 7.82
CA THR A 104 16.24 20.11 8.80
C THR A 104 14.86 20.12 8.14
N THR A 105 14.59 21.08 7.24
CA THR A 105 13.32 21.15 6.50
C THR A 105 13.13 19.94 5.59
N LEU A 106 14.18 19.54 4.86
CA LEU A 106 14.16 18.38 3.98
C LEU A 106 13.98 17.08 4.77
N MET A 107 14.63 16.96 5.93
CA MET A 107 14.46 15.82 6.83
C MET A 107 13.03 15.73 7.38
N GLN A 108 12.39 16.87 7.73
CA GLN A 108 10.98 16.88 8.12
C GLN A 108 10.06 16.37 7.00
N ARG A 109 10.32 16.77 5.75
CA ARG A 109 9.56 16.24 4.59
C ARG A 109 9.79 14.73 4.42
N ALA A 110 11.02 14.24 4.58
CA ALA A 110 11.32 12.81 4.56
C ALA A 110 10.54 12.05 5.65
N ASN A 111 10.49 12.59 6.87
CA ASN A 111 9.74 12.01 7.98
C ASN A 111 8.23 11.94 7.70
N GLN A 112 7.67 12.98 7.07
CA GLN A 112 6.26 13.00 6.67
C GLN A 112 5.96 11.97 5.58
N ALA A 113 6.82 11.84 4.58
CA ALA A 113 6.69 10.85 3.52
C ALA A 113 6.78 9.41 4.07
N TYR A 114 7.71 9.18 5.00
CA TYR A 114 7.86 7.90 5.71
C TYR A 114 6.62 7.57 6.55
N SER A 115 6.09 8.54 7.30
CA SER A 115 4.88 8.37 8.12
C SER A 115 3.65 8.03 7.29
N LYS A 116 3.61 8.45 6.02
CA LYS A 116 2.54 8.14 5.06
C LYS A 116 2.80 6.85 4.27
N ASN A 117 3.88 6.12 4.56
CA ASN A 117 4.33 4.96 3.78
C ASN A 117 4.41 5.25 2.27
N SER A 118 4.77 6.47 1.88
CA SER A 118 4.76 6.88 0.48
C SER A 118 6.15 6.75 -0.14
N LEU A 119 6.40 5.61 -0.81
CA LEU A 119 7.65 5.37 -1.53
C LEU A 119 7.91 6.44 -2.60
N LEU A 120 6.87 6.86 -3.33
CA LEU A 120 6.99 7.85 -4.39
C LEU A 120 7.48 9.20 -3.86
N GLN A 121 6.94 9.69 -2.75
CA GLN A 121 7.39 10.94 -2.13
C GLN A 121 8.84 10.86 -1.64
N LEU A 122 9.28 9.69 -1.13
CA LEU A 122 10.67 9.49 -0.75
C LEU A 122 11.60 9.54 -1.98
N LEU A 123 11.21 8.93 -3.10
CA LEU A 123 11.99 8.96 -4.34
C LEU A 123 12.04 10.35 -4.96
N GLU A 124 10.93 11.09 -4.94
CA GLU A 124 10.88 12.49 -5.39
C GLU A 124 11.83 13.37 -4.59
N LEU A 125 11.84 13.21 -3.26
CA LEU A 125 12.76 13.92 -2.38
C LEU A 125 14.23 13.55 -2.67
N GLN A 126 14.50 12.29 -3.05
CA GLN A 126 15.84 11.86 -3.45
C GLN A 126 16.31 12.57 -4.74
N LEU A 127 15.43 12.75 -5.73
CA LEU A 127 15.74 13.47 -6.97
C LEU A 127 15.91 14.98 -6.73
N GLU A 128 15.09 15.57 -5.86
CA GLU A 128 15.23 16.98 -5.45
C GLU A 128 16.62 17.21 -4.82
N LEU A 129 17.08 16.28 -3.97
CA LEU A 129 18.43 16.33 -3.40
C LEU A 129 19.55 16.24 -4.43
N GLU A 130 19.49 15.28 -5.35
CA GLU A 130 20.55 15.10 -6.36
C GLU A 130 20.70 16.34 -7.25
N HIS A 131 19.58 16.99 -7.61
CA HIS A 131 19.63 18.26 -8.33
C HIS A 131 20.17 19.42 -7.49
N ILE A 132 19.81 19.48 -6.21
CA ILE A 132 20.34 20.52 -5.30
C ILE A 132 21.84 20.35 -5.12
N ASP A 133 22.36 19.13 -4.89
CA ASP A 133 23.79 18.86 -4.76
C ASP A 133 24.56 19.27 -6.03
N GLN A 134 24.04 18.97 -7.22
CA GLN A 134 24.65 19.45 -8.47
C GLN A 134 24.65 20.98 -8.57
N SER A 135 23.57 21.65 -8.15
CA SER A 135 23.50 23.12 -8.14
C SER A 135 24.45 23.75 -7.12
N ALA A 136 24.61 23.13 -5.94
CA ALA A 136 25.55 23.53 -4.91
C ALA A 136 27.00 23.38 -5.43
N ILE A 137 27.31 22.25 -6.08
CA ILE A 137 28.61 22.03 -6.73
C ILE A 137 28.87 23.04 -7.85
N ASN A 138 27.87 23.36 -8.68
CA ASN A 138 28.00 24.37 -9.73
C ASN A 138 28.18 25.78 -9.18
N SER A 139 27.56 26.10 -8.04
CA SER A 139 27.77 27.37 -7.33
C SER A 139 29.18 27.48 -6.74
N MET A 140 29.76 26.36 -6.30
CA MET A 140 31.15 26.27 -5.84
C MET A 140 32.17 26.31 -6.99
N ASN A 141 31.79 25.85 -8.19
CA ASN A 141 32.65 25.88 -9.39
C ASN A 141 32.51 27.16 -10.22
N ARG A 142 31.86 28.21 -9.71
CA ARG A 142 31.93 29.52 -10.33
C ARG A 142 33.31 30.11 -9.98
N PRO A 143 34.25 30.24 -10.93
CA PRO A 143 35.52 30.86 -10.64
C PRO A 143 35.25 32.28 -10.17
N GLY A 144 35.49 32.52 -8.88
CA GLY A 144 35.54 33.85 -8.32
C GLY A 144 36.53 34.64 -9.16
N ALA A 145 36.01 35.59 -9.92
CA ALA A 145 36.79 36.58 -10.62
C ALA A 145 37.68 37.27 -9.58
N VAL A 146 38.94 36.84 -9.51
CA VAL A 146 40.00 37.60 -8.86
C VAL A 146 40.03 38.91 -9.62
N GLN A 147 39.42 39.94 -9.04
CA GLN A 147 39.62 41.30 -9.47
C GLN A 147 41.11 41.60 -9.30
N HIS A 148 41.89 41.31 -10.35
CA HIS A 148 43.16 41.96 -10.56
C HIS A 148 42.87 43.44 -10.66
N ARG A 149 42.98 44.13 -9.52
CA ARG A 149 43.16 45.56 -9.43
C ARG A 149 44.46 45.89 -10.18
N ARG A 150 44.38 45.95 -11.51
CA ARG A 150 45.41 46.55 -12.36
C ARG A 150 45.46 48.02 -11.97
N ARG A 151 46.53 48.41 -11.27
CA ARG A 151 46.88 49.82 -11.15
C ARG A 151 47.22 50.32 -12.57
N PRO A 152 46.65 51.43 -13.04
CA PRO A 152 47.21 52.10 -14.20
C PRO A 152 48.54 52.73 -13.75
N VAL A 153 49.66 52.23 -14.27
CA VAL A 153 50.90 53.00 -14.28
C VAL A 153 50.78 53.96 -15.45
N GLU A 154 50.70 55.25 -15.12
CA GLU A 154 50.72 56.37 -16.04
C GLU A 154 51.83 56.21 -17.09
N THR A 155 51.41 56.17 -18.34
CA THR A 155 52.22 56.55 -19.50
C THR A 155 52.64 58.01 -19.34
N LEU A 156 53.85 58.25 -18.83
CA LEU A 156 54.61 59.45 -19.17
C LEU A 156 55.48 59.11 -20.38
N GLN A 157 55.00 59.51 -21.54
CA GLN A 157 55.85 59.71 -22.70
C GLN A 157 55.48 61.06 -23.30
N GLN A 158 56.52 61.78 -23.71
CA GLN A 158 56.51 62.99 -24.55
C GLN A 158 56.36 64.30 -23.76
N ASP A 159 57.21 65.32 -23.88
CA ASP A 159 58.21 65.66 -24.90
C ASP A 159 59.15 66.78 -24.37
N SER A 160 60.14 67.14 -25.20
CA SER A 160 60.97 68.39 -25.20
C SER A 160 62.14 68.42 -24.22
N GLU A 161 63.38 68.81 -24.53
CA GLU A 161 64.09 69.43 -25.66
C GLU A 161 65.59 69.27 -25.26
N GLY A 162 66.53 68.87 -26.12
CA GLY A 162 67.13 69.74 -27.12
C GLY A 162 68.14 70.74 -26.53
N THR A 163 69.45 70.56 -26.85
CA THR A 163 70.52 71.59 -26.82
C THR A 163 71.09 71.90 -25.42
N GLY A 164 72.38 72.00 -25.11
CA GLY A 164 73.63 72.05 -25.87
C GLY A 164 74.67 72.78 -24.99
N ARG A 165 75.94 72.35 -25.11
CA ARG A 165 77.19 72.86 -24.48
C ARG A 165 77.53 72.40 -23.07
#